data_AF-A0A932J0Y6-F1
#
_entry.id   AF-A0A932J0Y6-F1
#
_cell.length_a   1.000
_cell.length_b   1.000
_cell.length_c   1.000
_cell.angle_alpha   90.00
_cell.angle_beta   90.00
_cell.angle_gamma   90.00
#
_symmetry.space_group_name_H-M   'P 1'
#
loop_
_entity.id
_entity.type
_entity.pdbx_description
1 polymer ?
#
loop_
_entity_poly.entity_id
_entity_poly.type
_entity_poly.pdbx_seq_one_letter_code
_entity_poly.pdbx_strand_id
1 'polypeptide(L)'
;MLDIFRQAGWPIWPLLFASIIGLALVVERSLSLRRNRILPKQLLEEVVRVYHNGKINAEVVEKLEQNSPLGRVLAAGLRNVNAPRDVMKESIEEAGGAAAHELERFLTT
;
A
#
# COMPACT_ATOMS: atom_id res chain seq x y z
N MET A 1 -13.60 -42.44 9.58
CA MET A 1 -12.91 -41.14 9.44
C MET A 1 -11.41 -41.31 9.23
N LEU A 2 -10.70 -42.08 10.06
CA LEU A 2 -9.26 -42.38 9.85
C LEU A 2 -8.97 -43.30 8.64
N ASP A 3 -9.93 -44.13 8.21
CA ASP A 3 -9.75 -45.03 7.06
C ASP A 3 -9.64 -44.31 5.71
N ILE A 4 -10.20 -43.10 5.59
CA ILE A 4 -10.15 -42.30 4.35
C ILE A 4 -8.71 -41.86 4.07
N PHE A 5 -7.99 -41.43 5.11
CA PHE A 5 -6.57 -41.06 4.99
C PHE A 5 -5.67 -42.27 4.72
N ARG A 6 -6.06 -43.47 5.19
CA ARG A 6 -5.30 -44.70 4.97
C ARG A 6 -5.52 -45.30 3.58
N GLN A 7 -6.70 -45.11 2.99
CA GLN A 7 -7.04 -45.59 1.63
C GLN A 7 -6.60 -44.63 0.52
N ALA A 8 -6.58 -43.32 0.76
CA ALA A 8 -6.19 -42.34 -0.26
C ALA A 8 -4.66 -42.22 -0.46
N GLY A 9 -3.85 -42.88 0.39
CA GLY A 9 -2.43 -43.12 0.13
C GLY A 9 -1.52 -41.88 0.22
N TRP A 10 -0.28 -42.04 -0.26
CA TRP A 10 0.78 -41.02 -0.25
C TRP A 10 0.40 -39.64 -0.86
N PRO A 11 -0.47 -39.52 -1.89
CA PRO A 11 -0.78 -38.23 -2.55
C PRO A 11 -1.51 -37.19 -1.68
N ILE A 12 -2.08 -37.57 -0.54
CA ILE A 12 -2.74 -36.62 0.38
C ILE A 12 -1.73 -35.64 1.00
N TRP A 13 -0.50 -36.11 1.27
CA TRP A 13 0.51 -35.29 1.94
C TRP A 13 0.91 -34.05 1.13
N PRO A 14 1.23 -34.15 -0.18
CA PRO A 14 1.45 -32.99 -1.04
C PRO A 14 0.25 -32.04 -1.08
N LEU A 15 -0.98 -32.57 -1.15
CA LEU A 15 -2.21 -31.77 -1.17
C LEU A 15 -2.41 -30.99 0.13
N LEU A 16 -2.14 -31.62 1.27
CA LEU A 16 -2.25 -30.99 2.58
C LEU A 16 -1.19 -29.90 2.75
N PHE A 17 0.03 -30.15 2.28
CA PHE A 17 1.10 -29.15 2.26
C PHE A 17 0.76 -27.96 1.35
N ALA A 18 0.28 -28.23 0.14
CA ALA A 18 -0.18 -27.19 -0.79
C ALA A 18 -1.34 -26.36 -0.22
N SER A 19 -2.26 -26.98 0.52
CA SER A 19 -3.36 -26.29 1.20
C SER A 19 -2.86 -25.35 2.30
N ILE A 20 -1.90 -25.80 3.12
CA ILE A 20 -1.28 -24.96 4.16
C ILE A 20 -0.54 -23.77 3.52
N ILE A 21 0.23 -24.00 2.46
CA ILE A 21 0.91 -22.91 1.72
C ILE A 21 -0.12 -21.93 1.15
N GLY A 22 -1.17 -22.44 0.50
CA GLY A 22 -2.24 -21.62 -0.05
C GLY A 22 -2.90 -20.76 1.03
N LEU A 23 -3.22 -21.34 2.18
CA LEU A 23 -3.78 -20.62 3.32
C LEU A 23 -2.82 -19.56 3.87
N ALA A 24 -1.54 -19.88 4.00
CA ALA A 24 -0.51 -18.93 4.46
C ALA A 24 -0.42 -17.72 3.52
N LEU A 25 -0.40 -17.95 2.20
CA LEU A 25 -0.42 -16.89 1.20
C LEU A 25 -1.70 -16.06 1.24
N VAL A 26 -2.87 -16.69 1.44
CA VAL A 26 -4.14 -15.97 1.59
C VAL A 26 -4.13 -15.09 2.83
N VAL A 27 -3.62 -15.57 3.96
CA VAL A 27 -3.50 -14.79 5.19
C VAL A 27 -2.51 -13.64 5.01
N GLU A 28 -1.32 -13.92 4.48
CA GLU A 28 -0.29 -12.91 4.19
C GLU A 28 -0.83 -11.83 3.25
N ARG A 29 -1.46 -12.23 2.14
CA ARG A 29 -2.10 -11.31 1.19
C ARG A 29 -3.25 -10.55 1.82
N SER A 30 -4.10 -11.19 2.62
CA SER A 30 -5.23 -10.53 3.28
C SER A 30 -4.76 -9.48 4.29
N LEU A 31 -3.64 -9.73 4.97
CA LEU A 31 -2.99 -8.76 5.85
C LEU A 31 -2.29 -7.64 5.06
N SER A 32 -1.64 -7.95 3.94
CA SER A 32 -0.91 -7.00 3.08
C SER A 32 -1.85 -6.09 2.27
N LEU A 33 -2.99 -6.61 1.79
CA LEU A 33 -4.05 -5.84 1.09
C LEU A 33 -4.90 -4.99 2.03
N ARG A 34 -4.60 -4.95 3.34
CA ARG A 34 -5.27 -4.00 4.24
C ARG A 34 -5.00 -2.60 3.74
N ARG A 35 -6.07 -1.98 3.22
CA ARG A 35 -6.19 -0.58 2.75
C ARG A 35 -5.49 0.42 3.67
N ASN A 36 -5.34 0.09 4.96
CA ASN A 36 -4.60 0.83 5.97
C ASN A 36 -3.12 1.09 5.64
N ARG A 37 -2.46 0.25 4.84
CA ARG A 37 -1.05 0.44 4.42
C ARG A 37 -0.92 1.30 3.16
N ILE A 38 -1.98 1.42 2.36
CA ILE A 38 -1.99 2.12 1.06
C ILE A 38 -2.67 3.49 1.18
N LEU A 39 -3.80 3.56 1.89
CA LEU A 39 -4.59 4.76 2.17
C LEU A 39 -4.90 4.81 3.68
N PRO A 40 -3.97 5.29 4.52
CA PRO A 40 -4.26 5.51 5.93
C PRO A 40 -5.34 6.58 6.04
N LYS A 41 -6.48 6.26 6.67
CA LYS A 41 -7.68 7.11 6.68
C LYS A 41 -7.44 8.54 7.21
N GLN A 42 -6.45 8.70 8.08
CA GLN A 42 -6.14 9.94 8.78
C GLN A 42 -4.95 10.69 8.18
N LEU A 43 -4.25 10.12 7.18
CA LEU A 43 -3.01 10.70 6.66
C LEU A 43 -3.23 12.10 6.07
N LEU A 44 -4.29 12.27 5.29
CA LEU A 44 -4.64 13.57 4.70
C LEU A 44 -4.97 14.60 5.78
N GLU A 45 -5.80 14.24 6.74
CA GLU A 45 -6.20 15.13 7.84
C GLU A 45 -4.99 15.54 8.69
N GLU A 46 -4.08 14.61 8.95
CA GLU A 46 -2.84 14.86 9.68
C GLU A 46 -1.92 15.80 8.90
N VAL A 47 -1.72 15.57 7.60
CA VAL A 47 -0.90 16.43 6.74
C VAL A 47 -1.47 17.85 6.66
N VAL A 48 -2.79 17.98 6.47
CA VAL A 48 -3.47 19.29 6.45
C VAL A 48 -3.31 20.01 7.79
N ARG A 49 -3.43 19.28 8.92
CA ARG A 49 -3.21 19.84 10.24
C ARG A 49 -1.76 20.32 10.43
N VAL A 50 -0.78 19.53 10.01
CA VAL A 50 0.64 19.89 10.09
C VAL A 50 0.97 21.09 9.20
N TYR A 51 0.34 21.17 8.02
CA TYR A 51 0.42 22.33 7.13
C TYR A 51 -0.10 23.60 7.79
N HIS A 52 -1.34 23.57 8.31
CA HIS A 52 -1.94 24.73 8.98
C HIS A 52 -1.18 25.18 10.23
N ASN A 53 -0.54 24.25 10.94
CA ASN A 53 0.28 24.56 12.10
C ASN A 53 1.67 25.14 11.73
N GLY A 54 1.99 25.29 10.44
CA GLY A 54 3.29 25.80 9.98
C GLY A 54 4.46 24.86 10.26
N LYS A 55 4.21 23.58 10.57
CA LYS A 55 5.23 22.60 10.97
C LYS A 55 5.73 21.74 9.79
N ILE A 56 5.64 22.24 8.57
CA ILE A 56 6.20 21.54 7.41
C ILE A 56 7.68 21.87 7.30
N ASN A 57 8.49 20.87 7.57
CA ASN A 57 9.92 20.87 7.30
C ASN A 57 10.24 19.75 6.30
N ALA A 58 11.45 19.78 5.73
CA ALA A 58 11.90 18.78 4.77
C ALA A 58 11.83 17.34 5.34
N GLU A 59 12.10 17.18 6.63
CA GLU A 59 12.07 15.89 7.32
C GLU A 59 10.66 15.28 7.39
N VAL A 60 9.63 16.09 7.64
CA VAL A 60 8.22 15.64 7.64
C VAL A 60 7.79 15.21 6.25
N VAL A 61 8.20 15.96 5.21
CA VAL A 61 7.89 15.63 3.82
C VAL A 61 8.56 14.31 3.41
N GLU A 62 9.82 14.10 3.81
CA GLU A 62 10.55 12.86 3.55
C GLU A 62 9.93 11.66 4.27
N LYS A 63 9.55 11.82 5.55
CA LYS A 63 8.82 10.80 6.31
C LYS A 63 7.49 10.46 5.65
N LEU A 64 6.75 11.47 5.19
CA LEU A 64 5.46 11.28 4.51
C LEU A 64 5.62 10.45 3.23
N GLU A 65 6.66 10.74 2.45
CA GLU A 65 6.96 10.05 1.18
C GLU A 65 7.23 8.55 1.37
N GLN A 66 7.92 8.19 2.44
CA GLN A 66 8.31 6.80 2.74
C GLN A 66 7.18 5.98 3.38
N ASN A 67 6.17 6.63 3.96
CA ASN A 67 5.15 5.95 4.75
C ASN A 67 4.07 5.23 3.92
N SER A 68 3.69 5.76 2.76
CA SER A 68 2.65 5.14 1.92
C SER A 68 2.64 5.72 0.49
N PRO A 69 2.03 5.02 -0.49
CA PRO A 69 1.80 5.57 -1.83
C PRO A 69 1.04 6.90 -1.81
N LEU A 70 0.01 7.01 -0.95
CA LEU A 70 -0.69 8.29 -0.74
C LEU A 70 0.24 9.37 -0.17
N GLY A 71 1.09 8.99 0.78
CA GLY A 71 2.09 9.90 1.35
C GLY A 71 3.08 10.43 0.32
N ARG A 72 3.49 9.60 -0.65
CA ARG A 72 4.32 10.02 -1.79
C ARG A 72 3.64 11.10 -2.65
N VAL A 73 2.34 10.94 -2.93
CA VAL A 73 1.53 11.93 -3.65
C VAL A 73 1.38 13.24 -2.85
N LEU A 74 1.08 13.13 -1.55
CA LEU A 74 0.96 14.31 -0.68
C LEU A 74 2.30 15.05 -0.52
N ALA A 75 3.41 14.33 -0.41
CA ALA A 75 4.75 14.90 -0.34
C ALA A 75 5.10 15.71 -1.60
N ALA A 76 4.73 15.22 -2.79
CA ALA A 76 4.91 15.95 -4.05
C ALA A 76 4.14 17.29 -4.05
N GLY A 77 2.90 17.28 -3.57
CA GLY A 77 2.10 18.52 -3.41
C GLY A 77 2.72 19.48 -2.39
N LEU A 78 3.18 18.97 -1.24
CA LEU A 78 3.80 19.80 -0.20
C LEU A 78 5.12 20.43 -0.64
N ARG A 79 5.94 19.73 -1.43
CA ARG A 79 7.19 20.29 -1.99
C ARG A 79 6.93 21.46 -2.92
N ASN A 80 5.79 21.42 -3.62
CA ASN A 80 5.39 22.44 -4.59
C ASN A 80 4.30 23.38 -4.06
N VAL A 81 4.10 23.45 -2.74
CA VAL A 81 2.99 24.23 -2.14
C VAL A 81 3.10 25.73 -2.37
N ASN A 82 4.31 26.25 -2.59
CA ASN A 82 4.58 27.65 -2.90
C ASN A 82 4.61 27.93 -4.41
N ALA A 83 4.50 26.89 -5.24
CA ALA A 83 4.48 27.02 -6.69
C ALA A 83 3.08 27.46 -7.18
N PRO A 84 2.99 28.00 -8.40
CA PRO A 84 1.71 28.20 -9.08
C PRO A 84 0.83 26.94 -9.08
N ARG A 85 -0.49 27.14 -9.04
CA ARG A 85 -1.47 26.05 -8.85
C ARG A 85 -1.37 24.96 -9.91
N ASP A 86 -1.10 25.35 -11.15
CA ASP A 86 -0.83 24.49 -12.31
C ASP A 86 0.37 23.58 -12.06
N VAL A 87 1.50 24.13 -11.61
CA VAL A 87 2.72 23.37 -11.29
C VAL A 87 2.47 22.39 -10.14
N MET A 88 1.81 22.86 -9.08
CA MET A 88 1.46 21.98 -7.94
C MET A 88 0.53 20.84 -8.39
N LYS A 89 -0.48 21.15 -9.21
CA LYS A 89 -1.42 20.15 -9.74
C LYS A 89 -0.69 19.11 -10.59
N GLU A 90 0.18 19.54 -11.49
CA GLU A 90 0.97 18.66 -12.34
C GLU A 90 1.85 17.71 -11.51
N SER A 91 2.54 18.23 -10.49
CA SER A 91 3.37 17.40 -9.60
C SER A 91 2.58 16.32 -8.84
N ILE A 92 1.33 16.62 -8.47
CA ILE A 92 0.43 15.67 -7.80
C ILE A 92 -0.07 14.63 -8.80
N GLU A 93 -0.42 15.03 -10.02
CA GLU A 93 -0.89 14.14 -11.08
C GLU A 93 0.20 13.15 -11.51
N GLU A 94 1.43 13.62 -11.67
CA GLU A 94 2.60 12.77 -12.01
C GLU A 94 2.89 11.75 -10.90
N ALA A 95 2.99 12.21 -9.64
CA ALA A 95 3.21 11.32 -8.49
C ALA A 95 2.05 10.32 -8.31
N GLY A 96 0.82 10.76 -8.56
CA GLY A 96 -0.38 9.92 -8.54
C GLY A 96 -0.36 8.83 -9.62
N GLY A 97 0.03 9.19 -10.84
CA GLY A 97 0.20 8.23 -11.94
C GLY A 97 1.26 7.18 -11.63
N ALA A 98 2.42 7.59 -11.12
CA ALA A 98 3.48 6.68 -10.72
C ALA A 98 3.03 5.72 -9.60
N ALA A 99 2.32 6.23 -8.59
CA ALA A 99 1.77 5.42 -7.51
C ALA A 99 0.69 4.43 -8.00
N ALA A 100 -0.18 4.86 -8.91
CA ALA A 100 -1.19 3.98 -9.51
C ALA A 100 -0.52 2.84 -10.30
N HIS A 101 0.48 3.17 -11.12
CA HIS A 101 1.23 2.18 -11.88
C HIS A 101 1.94 1.16 -10.98
N GLU A 102 2.53 1.60 -9.86
CA GLU A 102 3.16 0.70 -8.89
C GLU A 102 2.13 -0.26 -8.25
N LEU A 103 0.93 0.24 -7.94
CA LEU A 103 -0.16 -0.58 -7.38
C LEU A 103 -0.72 -1.58 -8.40
N GLU A 104 -0.73 -1.22 -9.69
CA GLU A 104 -1.17 -2.08 -10.79
C GLU A 104 -0.16 -3.17 -11.16
N ARG A 105 1.14 -2.99 -10.84
CA ARG A 105 2.23 -3.91 -11.24
C ARG A 105 2.00 -5.39 -10.90
N PHE A 106 1.24 -5.69 -9.85
CA PHE A 106 0.95 -7.05 -9.40
C PHE A 106 -0.52 -7.46 -9.59
N LEU A 107 -1.30 -6.62 -10.27
CA LEU A 107 -2.68 -6.87 -10.68
C LEU A 107 -2.70 -7.25 -12.16
N THR A 108 -1.92 -8.26 -12.54
CA THR A 108 -2.09 -8.91 -13.85
C THR A 108 -3.49 -9.50 -13.91
N THR A 109 -4.29 -8.99 -14.84
CA THR A 109 -5.57 -9.56 -15.29
C THR A 109 -5.30 -10.80 -16.13
#